data_AF-A0A970BLG4-F1
#
_entry.id   AF-A0A970BLG4-F1
#
_cell.length_a   1.000
_cell.length_b   1.000
_cell.length_c   1.000
_cell.angle_alpha   90.00
_cell.angle_beta   90.00
_cell.angle_gamma   90.00
#
_symmetry.space_group_name_H-M   'P 1'
#
loop_
_entity.id
_entity.type
_entity.pdbx_description
1 polymer ?
#
loop_
_entity_poly.entity_id
_entity_poly.type
_entity_poly.pdbx_seq_one_letter_code
_entity_poly.pdbx_strand_id
1 'polypeptide(L)'
;MKFFKFKVLLILIVFIAFSCKNKSKNNIVLDEKELNLEQLIEKYTEYNFSNCDEFIEVGNKIIDSYIKTVDLAFDGNMNALAELDKYPEFMQNFDIIADSFYIDCPDKLEAWTKSIKEKTSLSNKKIMAITSGENESIQWDESIEDELNRQMEELEEDLKRIAEEEESELKLN
;
A
#
# COMPACT_ATOMS: atom_id res chain seq x y z
N MET A 1 -2.72 37.27 59.60
CA MET A 1 -3.66 36.19 59.23
C MET A 1 -4.61 36.69 58.16
N LYS A 2 -4.45 36.22 56.91
CA LYS A 2 -5.49 35.77 55.95
C LYS A 2 -4.89 35.83 54.55
N PHE A 3 -4.70 34.63 54.01
CA PHE A 3 -4.32 34.32 52.64
C PHE A 3 -5.37 34.85 51.67
N PHE A 4 -4.96 35.35 50.50
CA PHE A 4 -5.68 35.08 49.26
C PHE A 4 -4.71 35.08 48.07
N LYS A 5 -4.55 33.89 47.48
CA LYS A 5 -3.87 33.64 46.22
C LYS A 5 -4.76 34.18 45.09
N PHE A 6 -4.24 35.04 44.22
CA PHE A 6 -4.84 35.27 42.91
C PHE A 6 -3.74 35.26 41.84
N LYS A 7 -3.94 34.35 40.89
CA LYS A 7 -3.16 34.15 39.67
C LYS A 7 -3.28 35.42 38.81
N VAL A 8 -2.16 36.06 38.49
CA VAL A 8 -2.06 36.92 37.31
C VAL A 8 -1.07 36.27 36.35
N LEU A 9 -1.65 35.85 35.24
CA LEU A 9 -1.04 35.33 34.04
C LEU A 9 -0.03 36.36 33.49
N LEU A 10 1.23 35.96 33.28
CA LEU A 10 2.17 36.72 32.46
C LEU A 10 2.86 35.73 31.53
N ILE A 11 2.28 35.60 30.34
CA ILE A 11 2.82 34.90 29.19
C ILE A 11 4.08 35.67 28.75
N LEU A 12 5.23 35.01 28.77
CA LEU A 12 6.45 35.51 28.16
C LEU A 12 7.00 34.39 27.26
N ILE A 13 6.58 34.46 26.00
CA ILE A 13 7.11 33.65 24.91
C ILE A 13 8.52 34.17 24.64
N VAL A 14 9.54 33.39 25.01
CA VAL A 14 10.92 33.60 24.55
C VAL A 14 11.16 32.62 23.41
N PHE A 15 11.19 33.17 22.19
CA PHE A 15 11.74 32.51 21.01
C PHE A 15 13.19 32.11 21.30
N ILE A 16 13.50 30.82 21.19
CA ILE A 16 14.88 30.36 21.02
C ILE A 16 14.97 29.74 19.64
N ALA A 17 15.47 30.54 18.69
CA ALA A 17 16.03 30.03 17.47
C ALA A 17 17.27 29.19 17.84
N PHE A 18 17.23 27.89 17.56
CA PHE A 18 18.42 27.04 17.56
C PHE A 18 18.61 26.44 16.16
N SER A 19 19.29 27.21 15.31
CA SER A 19 20.07 26.62 14.22
C SER A 19 21.30 25.97 14.84
N CYS A 20 21.28 24.65 15.00
CA CYS A 20 22.49 23.85 15.16
C CYS A 20 22.47 22.65 14.22
N LYS A 21 23.16 22.84 13.10
CA LYS A 21 23.83 21.78 12.33
C LYS A 21 24.76 21.02 13.27
N ASN A 22 24.41 19.79 13.65
CA ASN A 22 25.41 18.84 14.12
C ASN A 22 25.06 17.40 13.73
N LYS A 23 26.04 16.75 13.13
CA LYS A 23 26.04 15.36 12.68
C LYS A 23 26.03 14.48 13.93
N SER A 24 24.91 13.86 14.25
CA SER A 24 24.81 12.90 15.35
C SER A 24 24.36 11.55 14.80
N LYS A 25 25.32 10.62 14.71
CA LYS A 25 25.04 9.19 14.72
C LYS A 25 24.46 8.88 16.10
N ASN A 26 23.13 8.82 16.19
CA ASN A 26 22.46 8.22 17.32
C ASN A 26 21.72 6.99 16.79
N ASN A 27 22.07 5.83 17.35
CA ASN A 27 21.35 4.59 17.17
C ASN A 27 19.87 4.84 17.46
N ILE A 28 19.06 4.78 16.41
CA ILE A 28 17.61 4.82 16.51
C ILE A 28 17.23 3.50 17.15
N VAL A 29 16.93 3.54 18.45
CA VAL A 29 16.02 2.57 19.04
C VAL A 29 14.68 2.86 18.37
N LEU A 30 14.35 2.04 17.37
CA LEU A 30 13.08 2.05 16.66
C LEU A 30 11.99 1.67 17.66
N ASP A 31 11.34 2.68 18.24
CA ASP A 31 9.98 2.52 18.71
C ASP A 31 9.13 2.48 17.43
N GLU A 32 8.94 1.29 16.85
CA GLU A 32 8.17 1.08 15.62
C GLU A 32 6.70 1.39 15.88
N LYS A 33 6.35 2.67 15.91
CA LYS A 33 4.96 3.09 15.79
C LYS A 33 4.47 2.61 14.44
N GLU A 34 3.52 1.68 14.46
CA GLU A 34 2.80 1.24 13.26
C GLU A 34 2.17 2.47 12.60
N LEU A 35 2.62 2.78 11.39
CA LEU A 35 2.10 3.89 10.59
C LEU A 35 0.79 3.47 9.93
N ASN A 36 -0.18 4.38 9.84
CA ASN A 36 -1.40 4.14 9.05
C ASN A 36 -1.13 4.30 7.54
N LEU A 37 -2.14 4.04 6.72
CA LEU A 37 -1.98 4.01 5.26
C LEU A 37 -1.57 5.38 4.73
N GLU A 38 -2.24 6.44 5.20
CA GLU A 38 -1.91 7.81 4.80
C GLU A 38 -0.45 8.17 5.14
N GLN A 39 0.03 7.83 6.34
CA GLN A 39 1.41 8.09 6.74
C GLN A 39 2.44 7.29 5.92
N LEU A 40 2.09 6.06 5.54
CA LEU A 40 2.95 5.25 4.66
C LEU A 40 3.00 5.85 3.26
N ILE A 41 1.87 6.25 2.69
CA ILE A 41 1.80 6.95 1.41
C ILE A 41 2.68 8.20 1.44
N GLU A 42 2.45 9.11 2.40
CA GLU A 42 3.22 10.36 2.53
C GLU A 42 4.73 10.12 2.65
N LYS A 43 5.13 9.07 3.38
CA LYS A 43 6.54 8.73 3.56
C LYS A 43 7.19 8.20 2.29
N TYR A 44 6.45 7.44 1.47
CA TYR A 44 7.02 6.66 0.38
C TYR A 44 6.75 7.24 -1.02
N THR A 45 5.90 8.27 -1.17
CA THR A 45 5.59 8.90 -2.47
C THR A 45 6.83 9.39 -3.23
N GLU A 46 7.81 9.98 -2.54
CA GLU A 46 9.05 10.49 -3.15
C GLU A 46 10.28 9.67 -2.74
N TYR A 47 10.06 8.46 -2.22
CA TYR A 47 11.15 7.66 -1.68
C TYR A 47 11.96 7.00 -2.79
N ASN A 48 13.28 7.12 -2.69
CA ASN A 48 14.19 6.48 -3.63
C ASN A 48 14.65 5.14 -3.05
N PHE A 49 14.10 4.06 -3.58
CA PHE A 49 14.44 2.69 -3.18
C PHE A 49 15.83 2.33 -3.67
N SER A 50 16.64 1.77 -2.78
CA SER A 50 18.03 1.43 -3.11
C SER A 50 18.16 0.10 -3.82
N ASN A 51 17.19 -0.80 -3.66
CA ASN A 51 17.16 -2.12 -4.27
C ASN A 51 15.74 -2.72 -4.23
N CYS A 52 15.58 -3.81 -4.98
CA CYS A 52 14.33 -4.56 -5.10
C CYS A 52 13.81 -5.15 -3.78
N ASP A 53 14.69 -5.61 -2.89
CA ASP A 53 14.27 -6.20 -1.61
C ASP A 53 13.66 -5.14 -0.69
N GLU A 54 14.25 -3.94 -0.66
CA GLU A 54 13.70 -2.79 0.06
C GLU A 54 12.35 -2.35 -0.51
N PHE A 55 12.23 -2.30 -1.84
CA PHE A 55 10.98 -1.97 -2.52
C PHE A 55 9.87 -2.97 -2.15
N ILE A 56 10.14 -4.27 -2.22
CA ILE A 56 9.19 -5.34 -1.88
C ILE A 56 8.82 -5.29 -0.39
N GLU A 57 9.78 -5.07 0.52
CA GLU A 57 9.50 -4.97 1.95
C GLU A 57 8.55 -3.81 2.26
N VAL A 58 8.78 -2.65 1.66
CA VAL A 58 7.91 -1.48 1.83
C VAL A 58 6.56 -1.72 1.17
N GLY A 59 6.53 -2.28 -0.03
CA GLY A 59 5.29 -2.67 -0.71
C GLY A 59 4.42 -3.58 0.16
N ASN A 60 5.02 -4.57 0.82
CA ASN A 60 4.30 -5.44 1.77
C ASN A 60 3.68 -4.65 2.94
N LYS A 61 4.43 -3.72 3.54
CA LYS A 61 3.92 -2.88 4.65
C LYS A 61 2.74 -2.02 4.21
N ILE A 62 2.82 -1.45 3.01
CA ILE A 62 1.74 -0.63 2.43
C ILE A 62 0.51 -1.48 2.16
N ILE A 63 0.68 -2.66 1.55
CA ILE A 63 -0.44 -3.57 1.27
C ILE A 63 -1.09 -4.07 2.57
N ASP A 64 -0.31 -4.40 3.59
CA ASP A 64 -0.83 -4.78 4.90
C ASP A 64 -1.66 -3.66 5.55
N SER A 65 -1.19 -2.42 5.44
CA SER A 65 -1.95 -1.28 5.93
C SER A 65 -3.20 -1.04 5.08
N TYR A 66 -3.12 -1.18 3.77
CA TYR A 66 -4.27 -1.05 2.87
C TYR A 66 -5.36 -2.05 3.22
N ILE A 67 -5.04 -3.33 3.40
CA ILE A 67 -6.00 -4.37 3.77
C ILE A 67 -6.73 -4.00 5.07
N LYS A 68 -5.99 -3.58 6.10
CA LYS A 68 -6.56 -3.12 7.38
C LYS A 68 -7.47 -1.90 7.20
N THR A 69 -7.05 -0.93 6.39
CA THR A 69 -7.85 0.27 6.11
C THR A 69 -9.14 -0.09 5.36
N VAL A 70 -9.08 -1.02 4.41
CA VAL A 70 -10.28 -1.51 3.70
C VAL A 70 -11.24 -2.21 4.65
N ASP A 71 -10.75 -3.04 5.57
CA ASP A 71 -11.60 -3.71 6.56
C ASP A 71 -12.33 -2.69 7.44
N LEU A 72 -11.62 -1.68 7.93
CA LEU A 72 -12.21 -0.60 8.72
C LEU A 72 -13.23 0.22 7.91
N ALA A 73 -12.92 0.54 6.66
CA ALA A 73 -13.81 1.29 5.78
C ALA A 73 -15.10 0.50 5.48
N PHE A 74 -14.98 -0.81 5.26
CA PHE A 74 -16.10 -1.72 5.06
C PHE A 74 -17.01 -1.80 6.30
N ASP A 75 -16.42 -1.77 7.50
CA ASP A 75 -17.14 -1.70 8.77
C ASP A 75 -17.76 -0.31 9.07
N GLY A 76 -17.65 0.65 8.13
CA GLY A 76 -18.26 1.97 8.23
C GLY A 76 -17.38 3.07 8.84
N ASN A 77 -16.06 2.85 8.95
CA ASN A 77 -15.14 3.88 9.42
C ASN A 77 -14.86 4.91 8.31
N MET A 78 -15.49 6.09 8.44
CA MET A 78 -15.36 7.19 7.47
C MET A 78 -13.93 7.76 7.36
N ASN A 79 -13.13 7.68 8.42
CA ASN A 79 -11.74 8.13 8.34
C ASN A 79 -10.90 7.15 7.52
N ALA A 80 -11.11 5.85 7.72
CA ALA A 80 -10.45 4.82 6.91
C ALA A 80 -10.87 4.92 5.44
N LEU A 81 -12.15 5.22 5.18
CA LEU A 81 -12.62 5.48 3.82
C LEU A 81 -11.88 6.66 3.16
N ALA A 82 -11.70 7.77 3.88
CA ALA A 82 -10.96 8.92 3.38
C ALA A 82 -9.46 8.63 3.15
N GLU A 83 -8.84 7.76 3.96
CA GLU A 83 -7.45 7.33 3.74
C GLU A 83 -7.29 6.56 2.41
N LEU A 84 -8.33 5.86 1.94
CA LEU A 84 -8.31 5.09 0.70
C LEU A 84 -8.31 5.98 -0.55
N ASP A 85 -8.80 7.23 -0.48
CA ASP A 85 -8.88 8.13 -1.65
C ASP A 85 -7.52 8.44 -2.27
N LYS A 86 -6.45 8.47 -1.45
CA LYS A 86 -5.07 8.74 -1.91
C LYS A 86 -4.36 7.51 -2.45
N TYR A 87 -4.88 6.32 -2.18
CA TYR A 87 -4.23 5.06 -2.49
C TYR A 87 -4.06 4.80 -4.00
N PRO A 88 -5.05 5.06 -4.88
CA PRO A 88 -4.92 4.80 -6.32
C PRO A 88 -3.80 5.62 -6.98
N GLU A 89 -3.69 6.91 -6.65
CA GLU A 89 -2.64 7.77 -7.18
C GLU A 89 -1.25 7.32 -6.70
N PHE A 90 -1.15 6.96 -5.42
CA PHE A 90 0.09 6.40 -4.88
C PHE A 90 0.50 5.11 -5.60
N MET A 91 -0.42 4.17 -5.79
CA MET A 91 -0.13 2.89 -6.43
C MET A 91 0.29 3.05 -7.90
N GLN A 92 -0.30 3.99 -8.64
CA GLN A 92 0.16 4.29 -10.01
C GLN A 92 1.61 4.74 -10.04
N ASN A 93 2.03 5.59 -9.10
CA ASN A 93 3.43 6.00 -8.98
C ASN A 93 4.32 4.84 -8.50
N PHE A 94 3.81 4.00 -7.61
CA PHE A 94 4.52 2.84 -7.09
C PHE A 94 4.80 1.81 -8.19
N ASP A 95 3.85 1.59 -9.10
CA ASP A 95 4.00 0.71 -10.27
C ASP A 95 5.08 1.23 -11.24
N ILE A 96 5.14 2.55 -11.47
CA ILE A 96 6.21 3.16 -12.28
C ILE A 96 7.59 2.92 -11.66
N ILE A 97 7.69 2.94 -10.33
CA ILE A 97 8.94 2.60 -9.62
C ILE A 97 9.23 1.10 -9.77
N ALA A 98 8.22 0.23 -9.69
CA ALA A 98 8.36 -1.21 -9.88
C ALA A 98 8.97 -1.54 -11.25
N ASP A 99 8.53 -0.86 -12.31
CA ASP A 99 9.04 -1.05 -13.68
C ASP A 99 10.56 -0.83 -13.77
N SER A 100 11.10 0.11 -12.99
CA SER A 100 12.54 0.36 -12.95
C SER A 100 13.34 -0.82 -12.36
N PHE A 101 12.71 -1.59 -11.46
CA PHE A 101 13.32 -2.77 -10.84
C PHE A 101 13.10 -4.05 -11.65
N TYR A 102 12.22 -4.04 -12.65
CA TYR A 102 11.97 -5.22 -13.50
C TYR A 102 13.22 -5.67 -14.28
N ILE A 103 14.15 -4.75 -14.55
CA ILE A 103 15.44 -5.07 -15.17
C ILE A 103 16.35 -5.84 -14.19
N ASP A 104 16.29 -5.50 -12.90
CA ASP A 104 17.23 -6.01 -11.89
C ASP A 104 16.74 -7.30 -11.23
N CYS A 105 15.42 -7.48 -11.07
CA CYS A 105 14.84 -8.58 -10.29
C CYS A 105 13.46 -9.07 -10.81
N PRO A 106 13.31 -9.40 -12.11
CA PRO A 106 12.01 -9.72 -12.70
C PRO A 106 11.27 -10.84 -11.96
N ASP A 107 11.95 -11.95 -11.68
CA ASP A 107 11.36 -13.12 -11.01
C ASP A 107 10.82 -12.79 -9.60
N LYS A 108 11.51 -11.90 -8.86
CA LYS A 108 11.09 -11.50 -7.51
C LYS A 108 9.84 -10.62 -7.57
N LEU A 109 9.80 -9.68 -8.52
CA LEU A 109 8.65 -8.81 -8.70
C LEU A 109 7.43 -9.57 -9.20
N GLU A 110 7.60 -10.52 -10.12
CA GLU A 110 6.49 -11.36 -10.60
C GLU A 110 5.90 -12.20 -9.47
N ALA A 111 6.75 -12.88 -8.69
CA ALA A 111 6.30 -13.65 -7.52
C ALA A 111 5.62 -12.76 -6.48
N TRP A 112 6.16 -11.56 -6.24
CA TRP A 112 5.57 -10.60 -5.32
C TRP A 112 4.20 -10.10 -5.81
N THR A 113 4.09 -9.67 -7.08
CA THR A 113 2.83 -9.21 -7.69
C THR A 113 1.75 -10.28 -7.64
N LYS A 114 2.08 -11.54 -7.95
CA LYS A 114 1.15 -12.66 -7.83
C LYS A 114 0.66 -12.83 -6.38
N SER A 115 1.58 -12.79 -5.42
CA SER A 115 1.24 -12.87 -4.00
C SER A 115 0.36 -11.71 -3.53
N ILE A 116 0.63 -10.48 -3.97
CA ILE A 116 -0.18 -9.31 -3.62
C ILE A 116 -1.59 -9.42 -4.22
N LYS A 117 -1.72 -9.91 -5.45
CA LYS A 117 -3.04 -10.12 -6.10
C LYS A 117 -3.91 -11.09 -5.31
N GLU A 118 -3.35 -12.21 -4.88
CA GLU A 118 -4.05 -13.18 -4.02
C GLU A 118 -4.40 -12.55 -2.66
N LYS A 119 -3.44 -11.89 -2.03
CA LYS A 119 -3.59 -11.28 -0.69
C LYS A 119 -4.62 -10.15 -0.65
N THR A 120 -4.77 -9.41 -1.74
CA THR A 120 -5.69 -8.26 -1.84
C THR A 120 -7.04 -8.60 -2.46
N SER A 121 -7.27 -9.83 -2.91
CA SER A 121 -8.55 -10.26 -3.55
C SER A 121 -9.77 -9.86 -2.71
N LEU A 122 -9.77 -10.22 -1.42
CA LEU A 122 -10.89 -9.89 -0.52
C LEU A 122 -11.06 -8.38 -0.33
N SER A 123 -9.96 -7.63 -0.20
CA SER A 123 -10.01 -6.17 -0.06
C SER A 123 -10.58 -5.52 -1.32
N ASN A 124 -10.22 -5.97 -2.51
CA ASN A 124 -10.77 -5.46 -3.76
C ASN A 124 -12.29 -5.67 -3.83
N LYS A 125 -12.80 -6.82 -3.37
CA LYS A 125 -14.24 -7.09 -3.27
C LYS A 125 -14.93 -6.14 -2.28
N LYS A 126 -14.32 -5.90 -1.12
CA LYS A 126 -14.84 -4.95 -0.12
C LYS A 126 -14.91 -3.53 -0.68
N ILE A 127 -13.87 -3.08 -1.40
CA ILE A 127 -13.88 -1.79 -2.10
C ILE A 127 -15.02 -1.72 -3.12
N MET A 128 -15.22 -2.76 -3.93
CA MET A 128 -16.33 -2.80 -4.88
C MET A 128 -17.68 -2.65 -4.17
N ALA A 129 -17.91 -3.38 -3.08
CA ALA A 129 -19.15 -3.30 -2.29
C ALA A 129 -19.37 -1.91 -1.65
N ILE A 130 -18.30 -1.27 -1.14
CA ILE A 130 -18.36 0.10 -0.61
C ILE A 130 -18.77 1.08 -1.72
N THR A 131 -18.17 0.96 -2.90
CA THR A 131 -18.39 1.89 -4.02
C THR A 131 -19.71 1.67 -4.77
N SER A 132 -20.26 0.45 -4.77
CA SER A 132 -21.55 0.14 -5.44
C SER A 132 -22.78 0.57 -4.62
N GLY A 133 -22.62 0.95 -3.36
CA GLY A 133 -23.72 1.31 -2.47
C GLY A 133 -24.57 0.11 -1.99
N GLU A 134 -24.21 -1.12 -2.36
CA GLU A 134 -24.84 -2.36 -1.92
C GLU A 134 -24.22 -2.85 -0.61
N ASN A 135 -24.59 -2.20 0.49
CA ASN A 135 -24.29 -2.69 1.85
C ASN A 135 -25.35 -3.72 2.33
N GLU A 136 -26.03 -4.40 1.42
CA GLU A 136 -26.98 -5.48 1.72
C GLU A 136 -26.26 -6.82 1.59
N SER A 137 -25.76 -7.32 2.73
CA SER A 137 -25.44 -8.74 2.99
C SER A 137 -25.11 -9.58 1.76
N ILE A 138 -23.97 -9.34 1.13
CA ILE A 138 -23.48 -10.29 0.13
C ILE A 138 -23.02 -11.53 0.90
N GLN A 139 -23.88 -12.55 1.00
CA GLN A 139 -23.42 -13.89 1.29
C GLN A 139 -22.64 -14.36 0.06
N TRP A 140 -21.32 -14.22 0.17
CA TRP A 140 -20.40 -14.54 -0.90
C TRP A 140 -20.36 -16.05 -1.15
N ASP A 141 -20.53 -16.42 -2.41
CA ASP A 141 -20.42 -17.79 -2.91
C ASP A 141 -18.99 -18.01 -3.44
N GLU A 142 -18.25 -18.88 -2.77
CA GLU A 142 -16.88 -19.27 -3.09
C GLU A 142 -16.74 -19.79 -4.53
N SER A 143 -17.83 -20.32 -5.13
CA SER A 143 -17.83 -20.82 -6.50
C SER A 143 -17.64 -19.76 -7.59
N ILE A 144 -18.00 -18.49 -7.32
CA ILE A 144 -17.78 -17.39 -8.27
C ILE A 144 -16.29 -17.04 -8.36
N GLU A 145 -15.55 -17.18 -7.25
CA GLU A 145 -14.10 -16.93 -7.21
C GLU A 145 -13.33 -18.06 -7.89
N ASP A 146 -13.73 -19.31 -7.68
CA ASP A 146 -13.16 -20.47 -8.38
C ASP A 146 -13.35 -20.36 -9.90
N GLU A 147 -14.53 -19.91 -10.36
CA GLU A 147 -14.80 -19.70 -11.78
C GLU A 147 -13.97 -18.56 -12.37
N LEU A 148 -13.80 -17.45 -11.64
CA LEU A 148 -12.95 -16.35 -12.08
C LEU A 148 -11.48 -16.77 -12.16
N ASN A 149 -10.98 -17.49 -11.15
CA ASN A 149 -9.61 -18.00 -11.15
C ASN A 149 -9.37 -18.95 -12.32
N ARG A 150 -10.34 -19.82 -12.62
CA ARG A 150 -10.27 -20.74 -13.76
C ARG A 150 -10.19 -20.00 -15.10
N GLN A 151 -10.99 -18.96 -15.29
CA GLN A 151 -10.94 -18.15 -16.52
C GLN A 151 -9.61 -17.42 -16.68
N MET A 152 -8.99 -17.04 -15.57
CA MET A 152 -7.68 -16.39 -15.59
C MET A 152 -6.54 -17.36 -15.93
N GLU A 153 -6.57 -18.58 -15.37
CA GLU A 153 -5.62 -19.64 -15.73
C GLU A 153 -5.75 -20.03 -17.20
N GLU A 154 -6.99 -20.17 -17.71
CA GLU A 154 -7.24 -20.47 -19.13
C GLU A 154 -6.70 -19.37 -20.05
N LEU A 155 -6.87 -18.11 -19.68
CA LEU A 155 -6.33 -16.97 -20.42
C LEU A 155 -4.79 -16.95 -20.42
N GLU A 156 -4.15 -17.26 -19.28
CA GLU A 156 -2.69 -17.36 -19.19
C GLU A 156 -2.14 -18.49 -20.08
N GLU A 157 -2.81 -19.64 -20.12
CA GLU A 157 -2.43 -20.75 -21.00
C GLU A 157 -2.61 -20.42 -22.48
N ASP A 158 -3.69 -19.73 -22.85
CA ASP A 158 -3.92 -19.27 -24.23
C ASP A 158 -2.84 -18.27 -24.67
N LEU A 159 -2.51 -17.29 -23.82
CA LEU A 159 -1.45 -16.31 -24.11
C LEU A 159 -0.09 -16.99 -24.28
N LYS A 160 0.22 -17.98 -23.44
CA LYS A 160 1.46 -18.75 -23.55
C LYS A 160 1.52 -19.54 -24.86
N ARG A 161 0.42 -20.18 -25.26
CA ARG A 161 0.34 -20.93 -26.52
C ARG A 161 0.56 -20.04 -27.73
N ILE A 162 -0.07 -18.86 -27.74
CA ILE A 162 0.11 -17.86 -28.81
C ILE A 162 1.58 -17.44 -28.92
N ALA A 163 2.24 -17.18 -27.79
CA ALA A 163 3.66 -16.81 -27.77
C ALA A 163 4.58 -17.93 -28.29
N GLU A 164 4.29 -19.19 -27.95
CA GLU A 164 5.04 -20.35 -28.44
C GLU A 164 4.82 -20.59 -29.95
N GLU A 165 3.60 -20.39 -30.44
CA GLU A 165 3.28 -20.48 -31.87
C GLU A 165 4.02 -19.39 -32.68
N GLU A 166 3.98 -18.12 -32.25
CA GLU A 166 4.72 -17.03 -32.91
C GLU A 166 6.24 -17.30 -32.95
N GLU A 167 6.82 -17.81 -31.86
CA GLU A 167 8.26 -18.14 -31.82
C GLU A 167 8.62 -19.29 -32.76
N SER A 168 7.70 -20.25 -32.96
CA SER A 168 7.90 -21.38 -33.87
C SER A 168 7.83 -20.98 -35.35
N GLU A 169 6.92 -20.06 -35.71
CA GLU A 169 6.79 -19.55 -37.08
C GLU A 169 7.97 -18.65 -37.47
N LEU A 170 8.52 -17.88 -36.52
CA LEU A 170 9.73 -17.07 -36.72
C LEU A 170 11.00 -17.89 -36.93
N LYS A 171 11.07 -19.14 -36.44
CA LYS A 171 12.22 -20.05 -36.65
C LYS A 171 12.15 -20.84 -37.96
N LEU A 172 11.01 -20.82 -38.65
CA LEU A 172 10.76 -21.53 -39.91
C LEU A 172 10.90 -20.63 -41.17
N ASN A 173 11.00 -19.31 -41.00
CA ASN A 173 11.31 -18.33 -42.05
C ASN A 173 12.77 -17.83 -41.95
#